data_AF-A0AA41PXB1-F1
#
_entry.id   AF-A0AA41PXB1-F1
#
_cell.length_a   1.000
_cell.length_b   1.000
_cell.length_c   1.000
_cell.angle_alpha   90.00
_cell.angle_beta   90.00
_cell.angle_gamma   90.00
#
_symmetry.space_group_name_H-M   'P 1'
#
loop_
_entity.id
_entity.type
_entity.pdbx_description
1 polymer ?
#
loop_
_entity_poly.entity_id
_entity_poly.type
_entity_poly.pdbx_seq_one_letter_code
_entity_poly.pdbx_strand_id
1 'polypeptide(L)'
;MTSNIPGTAEGSAAVDAPVGLLRLATAGSVDDGKSTLVGRLLHDSKSVLTDQLEAVERVSRDRGMEEADLALLTDGLRAEREQGITIDVAYRYFATAKRRFILADTPGHVQYTRNMVTGASTAELAVVLVDARNGVVEQTRRHAAVAALLRVPHVVLAVNKMDLVDYDEAVFASVADEFTAFAKELGIPDVTTIPVSALRGDNVVDPSAHMDWYGGPTLLEYLETVETGGQDEQGPARFPVQFVLRPQSDDEFRDYRGYAGQVASGVFRTGDPVVVLPSGSRSTIEGIDRLGATVDRAQAGESVTLRLSSDVDVSRGDLIAPAEEAPVATQDIEATVCHVADKPLRPGDRVLLKHTTRTVKAIVREIPYRVDIQTLERQSAPGELHPNDIAHVVLRTAQPLALDPYAAGRRTGSFLLIDESDGSTLTAGMAGPAFVDRGGEPGSTTERCR
;
A
#
# COMPACT_ATOMS: atom_id res chain seq x y z
N MET A 1 -61.95 22.32 -1.91
CA MET A 1 -61.18 21.10 -2.25
C MET A 1 -59.84 21.20 -1.54
N THR A 2 -59.86 20.81 -0.27
CA THR A 2 -58.69 20.65 0.59
C THR A 2 -58.20 19.22 0.41
N SER A 3 -57.01 19.06 -0.19
CA SER A 3 -56.37 17.76 -0.32
C SER A 3 -55.26 17.67 0.71
N ASN A 4 -55.54 16.92 1.78
CA ASN A 4 -54.56 16.39 2.71
C ASN A 4 -53.49 15.58 1.96
N ILE A 5 -52.22 15.83 2.24
CA ILE A 5 -51.15 14.83 2.08
C ILE A 5 -50.68 14.48 3.50
N PRO A 6 -50.71 13.20 3.92
CA PRO A 6 -50.38 12.79 5.27
C PRO A 6 -48.86 12.78 5.50
N GLY A 7 -48.47 13.08 6.74
CA GLY A 7 -47.09 13.03 7.21
C GLY A 7 -46.48 11.64 7.08
N THR A 8 -45.31 11.59 6.47
CA THR A 8 -44.41 10.43 6.51
C THR A 8 -43.41 10.62 7.63
N ALA A 9 -43.38 9.60 8.48
CA ALA A 9 -42.58 9.45 9.68
C ALA A 9 -41.12 9.90 9.54
N GLU A 10 -40.66 10.61 10.57
CA GLU A 10 -39.25 10.79 10.90
C GLU A 10 -38.64 9.42 11.23
N GLY A 11 -38.19 8.71 10.20
CA GLY A 11 -37.23 7.64 10.34
C GLY A 11 -35.87 8.28 10.57
N SER A 12 -35.44 8.34 11.83
CA SER A 12 -34.05 8.59 12.20
C SER A 12 -33.19 7.55 11.48
N ALA A 13 -32.61 7.95 10.34
CA ALA A 13 -31.49 7.24 9.77
C ALA A 13 -30.34 7.41 10.76
N ALA A 14 -30.16 6.39 11.61
CA ALA A 14 -28.93 6.23 12.36
C ALA A 14 -27.80 6.37 11.33
N VAL A 15 -26.99 7.41 11.49
CA VAL A 15 -25.76 7.59 10.72
C VAL A 15 -24.89 6.40 11.11
N ASP A 16 -24.93 5.36 10.28
CA ASP A 16 -24.12 4.16 10.45
C ASP A 16 -22.67 4.64 10.61
N ALA A 17 -22.08 4.39 11.77
CA ALA A 17 -20.69 4.77 12.04
C ALA A 17 -19.84 4.18 10.90
N PRO A 18 -18.87 4.92 10.33
CA PRO A 18 -18.17 4.46 9.15
C PRO A 18 -17.46 3.14 9.47
N VAL A 19 -18.02 2.04 8.96
CA VAL A 19 -17.41 0.72 8.96
C VAL A 19 -16.01 0.87 8.34
N GLY A 20 -14.97 0.66 9.14
CA GLY A 20 -13.58 0.91 8.77
C GLY A 20 -13.21 0.18 7.48
N LEU A 21 -12.26 0.72 6.72
CA LEU A 21 -11.77 0.09 5.48
C LEU A 21 -10.40 -0.54 5.75
N LEU A 22 -10.19 -1.78 5.31
CA LEU A 22 -8.87 -2.41 5.25
C LEU A 22 -8.50 -2.71 3.81
N ARG A 23 -7.34 -2.24 3.37
CA ARG A 23 -6.70 -2.71 2.13
C ARG A 23 -5.70 -3.80 2.47
N LEU A 24 -5.90 -5.00 1.94
CA LEU A 24 -4.97 -6.11 2.13
C LEU A 24 -4.51 -6.70 0.80
N ALA A 25 -3.32 -7.28 0.79
CA ALA A 25 -2.78 -8.03 -0.33
C ALA A 25 -2.44 -9.47 0.09
N THR A 26 -2.75 -10.46 -0.74
CA THR A 26 -2.32 -11.85 -0.54
C THR A 26 -1.06 -12.12 -1.34
N ALA A 27 -0.09 -12.77 -0.71
CA ALA A 27 1.17 -13.19 -1.32
C ALA A 27 1.52 -14.61 -0.85
N GLY A 28 2.36 -15.32 -1.61
CA GLY A 28 2.61 -16.75 -1.40
C GLY A 28 2.89 -17.46 -2.72
N SER A 29 3.46 -18.66 -2.65
CA SER A 29 3.76 -19.50 -3.81
C SER A 29 2.50 -19.88 -4.58
N VAL A 30 2.69 -20.35 -5.81
CA VAL A 30 1.61 -20.88 -6.67
C VAL A 30 0.83 -21.97 -5.94
N ASP A 31 1.54 -22.87 -5.25
CA ASP A 31 0.92 -24.03 -4.60
C ASP A 31 0.46 -23.76 -3.17
N ASP A 32 0.67 -22.58 -2.59
CA ASP A 32 0.34 -22.31 -1.18
C ASP A 32 -1.18 -22.15 -0.93
N GLY A 33 -2.01 -22.19 -1.98
CA GLY A 33 -3.47 -22.18 -1.88
C GLY A 33 -4.07 -20.79 -1.65
N LYS A 34 -3.48 -19.74 -2.24
CA LYS A 34 -3.96 -18.34 -2.13
C LYS A 34 -5.38 -18.16 -2.64
N SER A 35 -5.64 -18.54 -3.89
CA SER A 35 -6.95 -18.47 -4.51
C SER A 35 -8.00 -19.25 -3.70
N THR A 36 -7.63 -20.41 -3.17
CA THR A 36 -8.49 -21.22 -2.30
C THR A 36 -8.81 -20.49 -0.98
N LEU A 37 -7.80 -19.90 -0.32
CA LEU A 37 -8.02 -19.14 0.92
C LEU A 37 -8.92 -17.93 0.69
N VAL A 38 -8.68 -17.19 -0.39
CA VAL A 38 -9.50 -16.03 -0.76
C VAL A 38 -10.92 -16.47 -1.09
N GLY A 39 -11.09 -17.52 -1.89
CA GLY A 39 -12.40 -18.08 -2.22
C GLY A 39 -13.16 -18.53 -0.96
N ARG A 40 -12.48 -19.22 -0.04
CA ARG A 40 -13.01 -19.65 1.27
C ARG A 40 -13.44 -18.45 2.11
N LEU A 41 -12.60 -17.42 2.23
CA LEU A 41 -12.92 -16.19 2.97
C LEU A 41 -14.18 -15.50 2.39
N LEU A 42 -14.28 -15.41 1.06
CA LEU A 42 -15.43 -14.80 0.39
C LEU A 42 -16.72 -15.63 0.55
N HIS A 43 -16.60 -16.96 0.46
CA HIS A 43 -17.71 -17.89 0.65
C HIS A 43 -18.25 -17.85 2.08
N ASP A 44 -17.37 -18.08 3.06
CA ASP A 44 -17.75 -18.25 4.46
C ASP A 44 -18.17 -16.91 5.11
N SER A 45 -17.65 -15.77 4.62
CA SER A 45 -18.13 -14.44 5.01
C SER A 45 -19.50 -14.07 4.42
N LYS A 46 -20.13 -14.97 3.64
CA LYS A 46 -21.42 -14.75 2.96
C LYS A 46 -21.43 -13.52 2.04
N SER A 47 -20.25 -13.15 1.54
CA SER A 47 -20.07 -11.98 0.67
C SER A 47 -20.31 -12.31 -0.81
N VAL A 48 -20.41 -13.60 -1.16
CA VAL A 48 -20.70 -14.08 -2.51
C VAL A 48 -22.20 -14.31 -2.65
N LEU A 49 -22.81 -13.70 -3.68
CA LEU A 49 -24.21 -13.92 -4.05
C LEU A 49 -24.41 -15.39 -4.43
N THR A 50 -25.50 -16.01 -3.96
CA THR A 50 -25.79 -17.46 -4.07
C THR A 50 -25.69 -17.98 -5.51
N ASP A 51 -26.06 -17.18 -6.49
CA ASP A 51 -26.01 -17.47 -7.93
C ASP A 51 -24.59 -17.61 -8.48
N GLN A 52 -23.58 -16.92 -7.92
CA GLN A 52 -22.18 -17.14 -8.30
C GLN A 52 -21.61 -18.44 -7.73
N LEU A 53 -22.06 -18.83 -6.54
CA LEU A 53 -21.71 -20.11 -5.93
C LEU A 53 -22.28 -21.29 -6.69
N GLU A 54 -23.56 -21.23 -7.07
CA GLU A 54 -24.18 -22.25 -7.91
C GLU A 54 -23.48 -22.42 -9.28
N ALA A 55 -22.96 -21.32 -9.84
CA ALA A 55 -22.18 -21.35 -11.07
C ALA A 55 -20.83 -22.05 -10.89
N VAL A 56 -20.14 -21.78 -9.77
CA VAL A 56 -18.87 -22.44 -9.43
C VAL A 56 -19.08 -23.93 -9.17
N GLU A 57 -20.06 -24.31 -8.36
CA GLU A 57 -20.39 -25.72 -8.10
C GLU A 57 -20.69 -26.50 -9.38
N ARG A 58 -21.40 -25.87 -10.32
CA ARG A 58 -21.70 -26.47 -11.62
C ARG A 58 -20.42 -26.69 -12.44
N VAL A 59 -19.55 -25.69 -12.53
CA VAL A 59 -18.28 -25.80 -13.26
C VAL A 59 -17.34 -26.83 -12.62
N SER A 60 -17.28 -26.89 -11.28
CA SER A 60 -16.48 -27.89 -10.57
C SER A 60 -17.00 -29.32 -10.82
N ARG A 61 -18.33 -29.52 -10.82
CA ARG A 61 -18.93 -30.80 -11.21
C ARG A 61 -18.69 -31.16 -12.66
N ASP A 62 -18.78 -30.20 -13.59
CA ASP A 62 -18.48 -30.42 -15.01
C ASP A 62 -17.01 -30.81 -15.24
N ARG A 63 -16.11 -30.41 -14.32
CA ARG A 63 -14.68 -30.81 -14.29
C ARG A 63 -14.43 -32.12 -13.52
N GLY A 64 -15.47 -32.75 -12.96
CA GLY A 64 -15.38 -34.02 -12.25
C GLY A 64 -14.89 -33.92 -10.80
N MET A 65 -14.94 -32.74 -10.18
CA MET A 65 -14.59 -32.54 -8.76
C MET A 65 -15.83 -32.79 -7.87
N GLU A 66 -15.64 -33.51 -6.75
CA GLU A 66 -16.71 -33.80 -5.79
C GLU A 66 -17.06 -32.58 -4.91
N GLU A 67 -16.06 -31.74 -4.60
CA GLU A 67 -16.21 -30.49 -3.84
C GLU A 67 -16.09 -29.27 -4.77
N ALA A 68 -16.73 -28.16 -4.37
CA ALA A 68 -16.66 -26.90 -5.13
C ALA A 68 -15.26 -26.30 -5.07
N ASP A 69 -14.67 -26.02 -6.24
CA ASP A 69 -13.37 -25.38 -6.35
C ASP A 69 -13.53 -23.86 -6.21
N LEU A 70 -13.36 -23.38 -4.99
CA LEU A 70 -13.54 -21.96 -4.66
C LEU A 70 -12.49 -21.05 -5.32
N ALA A 71 -11.39 -21.57 -5.87
CA ALA A 71 -10.44 -20.78 -6.65
C ALA A 71 -11.08 -20.24 -7.95
N LEU A 72 -12.14 -20.88 -8.45
CA LEU A 72 -12.90 -20.39 -9.60
C LEU A 72 -13.61 -19.06 -9.34
N LEU A 73 -13.81 -18.69 -8.06
CA LEU A 73 -14.33 -17.37 -7.70
C LEU A 73 -13.30 -16.26 -7.94
N THR A 74 -12.00 -16.56 -7.81
CA THR A 74 -10.91 -15.58 -7.84
C THR A 74 -10.28 -15.42 -9.22
N ASP A 75 -10.20 -16.49 -10.00
CA ASP A 75 -9.46 -16.51 -11.26
C ASP A 75 -10.29 -15.91 -12.42
N GLY A 76 -9.93 -14.69 -12.83
CA GLY A 76 -10.70 -13.88 -13.76
C GLY A 76 -10.37 -14.15 -15.23
N LEU A 77 -9.11 -14.44 -15.54
CA LEU A 77 -8.64 -14.64 -16.91
C LEU A 77 -8.75 -16.11 -17.34
N ARG A 78 -9.06 -16.32 -18.62
CA ARG A 78 -9.08 -17.68 -19.20
C ARG A 78 -7.70 -18.36 -19.14
N ALA A 79 -6.63 -17.58 -19.33
CA ALA A 79 -5.25 -18.07 -19.20
C ALA A 79 -4.91 -18.48 -17.76
N GLU A 80 -5.39 -17.74 -16.75
CA GLU A 80 -5.25 -18.11 -15.33
C GLU A 80 -5.91 -19.47 -15.07
N ARG A 81 -7.14 -19.65 -15.55
CA ARG A 81 -7.93 -20.89 -15.38
C ARG A 81 -7.35 -22.11 -16.10
N GLU A 82 -6.68 -21.90 -17.22
CA GLU A 82 -6.04 -22.96 -18.00
C GLU A 82 -4.70 -23.39 -17.37
N GLN A 83 -4.02 -22.48 -16.66
CA GLN A 83 -2.71 -22.73 -16.05
C GLN A 83 -2.76 -22.97 -14.53
N GLY A 84 -3.88 -22.68 -13.87
CA GLY A 84 -4.04 -22.80 -12.41
C GLY A 84 -3.20 -21.80 -11.62
N ILE A 85 -2.90 -20.64 -12.19
CA ILE A 85 -2.07 -19.58 -11.57
C ILE A 85 -2.76 -18.22 -11.67
N THR A 86 -2.62 -17.37 -10.65
CA THR A 86 -2.96 -15.93 -10.74
C THR A 86 -1.89 -15.22 -11.57
N ILE A 87 -2.29 -14.41 -12.55
CA ILE A 87 -1.38 -13.71 -13.48
C ILE A 87 -1.42 -12.20 -13.22
N ASP A 88 -2.61 -11.61 -13.07
CA ASP A 88 -2.78 -10.18 -12.81
C ASP A 88 -3.33 -9.92 -11.41
N VAL A 89 -3.22 -8.68 -10.91
CA VAL A 89 -3.78 -8.33 -9.61
C VAL A 89 -5.29 -8.25 -9.70
N ALA A 90 -5.99 -9.21 -9.08
CA ALA A 90 -7.45 -9.17 -9.00
C ALA A 90 -7.89 -8.44 -7.73
N TYR A 91 -8.65 -7.35 -7.89
CA TYR A 91 -9.26 -6.65 -6.75
C TYR A 91 -10.63 -7.24 -6.42
N ARG A 92 -10.80 -7.64 -5.16
CA ARG A 92 -12.06 -8.15 -4.60
C ARG A 92 -12.52 -7.26 -3.45
N TYR A 93 -13.83 -7.12 -3.34
CA TYR A 93 -14.47 -6.28 -2.34
C TYR A 93 -15.41 -7.15 -1.53
N PHE A 94 -15.28 -7.10 -0.22
CA PHE A 94 -16.19 -7.79 0.69
C PHE A 94 -16.33 -6.99 1.99
N ALA A 95 -17.35 -7.30 2.77
CA ALA A 95 -17.63 -6.61 4.01
C ALA A 95 -18.21 -7.56 5.05
N THR A 96 -17.88 -7.31 6.30
CA THR A 96 -18.55 -7.91 7.46
C THR A 96 -19.40 -6.85 8.15
N ALA A 97 -20.08 -7.25 9.23
CA ALA A 97 -20.77 -6.29 10.09
C ALA A 97 -19.80 -5.29 10.76
N LYS A 98 -18.50 -5.62 10.88
CA LYS A 98 -17.51 -4.77 11.58
C LYS A 98 -16.63 -3.97 10.63
N ARG A 99 -16.36 -4.46 9.42
CA ARG A 99 -15.35 -3.85 8.54
C ARG A 99 -15.57 -4.11 7.05
N ARG A 100 -15.12 -3.17 6.20
CA ARG A 100 -15.06 -3.31 4.74
C ARG A 100 -13.64 -3.63 4.31
N PHE A 101 -13.52 -4.44 3.26
CA PHE A 101 -12.24 -4.96 2.80
C PHE A 101 -12.06 -4.76 1.30
N ILE A 102 -10.84 -4.37 0.93
CA ILE A 102 -10.35 -4.39 -0.45
C ILE A 102 -9.17 -5.35 -0.45
N LEU A 103 -9.35 -6.46 -1.14
CA LEU A 103 -8.35 -7.50 -1.28
C LEU A 103 -7.71 -7.42 -2.66
N ALA A 104 -6.39 -7.28 -2.71
CA ALA A 104 -5.58 -7.43 -3.91
C ALA A 104 -4.98 -8.85 -3.93
N ASP A 105 -5.48 -9.71 -4.82
CA ASP A 105 -4.88 -11.02 -5.01
C ASP A 105 -3.66 -10.92 -5.91
N THR A 106 -2.46 -11.05 -5.33
CA THR A 106 -1.21 -10.86 -6.08
C THR A 106 -0.65 -12.20 -6.59
N PRO A 107 -0.17 -12.24 -7.85
CA PRO A 107 0.39 -13.44 -8.45
C PRO A 107 1.63 -13.94 -7.69
N GLY A 108 1.78 -15.27 -7.57
CA GLY A 108 2.83 -15.89 -6.75
C GLY A 108 4.13 -16.19 -7.47
N HIS A 109 4.15 -16.04 -8.79
CA HIS A 109 5.27 -16.45 -9.62
C HIS A 109 6.32 -15.35 -9.77
N VAL A 110 7.59 -15.74 -9.88
CA VAL A 110 8.79 -14.88 -9.93
C VAL A 110 8.70 -13.79 -11.00
N GLN A 111 8.06 -14.09 -12.12
CA GLN A 111 7.92 -13.19 -13.26
C GLN A 111 6.97 -12.01 -13.00
N TYR A 112 6.26 -11.99 -11.86
CA TYR A 112 5.22 -11.02 -11.55
C TYR A 112 5.49 -10.17 -10.30
N THR A 113 6.76 -9.99 -9.90
CA THR A 113 7.15 -9.08 -8.81
C THR A 113 6.57 -7.67 -9.00
N ARG A 114 6.51 -7.16 -10.24
CA ARG A 114 5.89 -5.86 -10.56
C ARG A 114 4.41 -5.81 -10.16
N ASN A 115 3.68 -6.90 -10.34
CA ASN A 115 2.26 -7.00 -10.00
C ASN A 115 2.08 -7.01 -8.48
N MET A 116 2.95 -7.75 -7.76
CA MET A 116 2.99 -7.66 -6.30
C MET A 116 3.29 -6.23 -5.83
N VAL A 117 4.26 -5.55 -6.45
CA VAL A 117 4.58 -4.15 -6.10
C VAL A 117 3.37 -3.25 -6.30
N THR A 118 2.66 -3.37 -7.42
CA THR A 118 1.43 -2.62 -7.65
C THR A 118 0.36 -2.92 -6.60
N GLY A 119 0.07 -4.19 -6.32
CA GLY A 119 -0.95 -4.59 -5.34
C GLY A 119 -0.62 -4.21 -3.90
N ALA A 120 0.62 -4.45 -3.46
CA ALA A 120 1.06 -4.19 -2.09
C ALA A 120 1.35 -2.70 -1.80
N SER A 121 1.56 -1.87 -2.83
CA SER A 121 1.84 -0.43 -2.65
C SER A 121 0.74 0.34 -1.93
N THR A 122 -0.50 -0.13 -2.02
CA THR A 122 -1.68 0.47 -1.35
C THR A 122 -2.17 -0.34 -0.16
N ALA A 123 -1.54 -1.49 0.11
CA ALA A 123 -1.94 -2.37 1.19
C ALA A 123 -1.53 -1.79 2.56
N GLU A 124 -2.42 -1.98 3.51
CA GLU A 124 -2.22 -1.74 4.94
C GLU A 124 -1.83 -3.05 5.65
N LEU A 125 -2.18 -4.19 5.06
CA LEU A 125 -1.84 -5.52 5.56
C LEU A 125 -1.46 -6.47 4.41
N ALA A 126 -0.44 -7.30 4.61
CA ALA A 126 -0.08 -8.38 3.70
C ALA A 126 -0.31 -9.75 4.36
N VAL A 127 -1.06 -10.63 3.70
CA VAL A 127 -1.21 -12.04 4.11
C VAL A 127 -0.24 -12.87 3.27
N VAL A 128 0.81 -13.37 3.91
CA VAL A 128 1.81 -14.25 3.30
C VAL A 128 1.41 -15.70 3.61
N LEU A 129 1.03 -16.45 2.59
CA LEU A 129 0.68 -17.86 2.73
C LEU A 129 1.92 -18.74 2.57
N VAL A 130 1.95 -19.84 3.33
CA VAL A 130 2.98 -20.88 3.27
C VAL A 130 2.34 -22.24 3.40
N ASP A 131 2.64 -23.18 2.50
CA ASP A 131 2.30 -24.60 2.66
C ASP A 131 3.07 -25.23 3.83
N ALA A 132 2.36 -25.73 4.84
CA ALA A 132 2.93 -26.37 6.04
C ALA A 132 3.89 -27.52 5.71
N ARG A 133 3.70 -28.21 4.58
CA ARG A 133 4.58 -29.33 4.16
C ARG A 133 5.92 -28.86 3.64
N ASN A 134 5.94 -27.69 3.01
CA ASN A 134 7.13 -27.15 2.35
C ASN A 134 7.90 -26.17 3.24
N GLY A 135 7.22 -25.55 4.20
CA GLY A 135 7.78 -24.50 5.04
C GLY A 135 8.17 -23.25 4.25
N VAL A 136 9.10 -22.45 4.77
CA VAL A 136 9.46 -21.17 4.16
C VAL A 136 10.32 -21.38 2.91
N VAL A 137 9.68 -21.25 1.75
CA VAL A 137 10.37 -21.35 0.45
C VAL A 137 10.90 -20.00 -0.03
N GLU A 138 11.71 -20.03 -1.07
CA GLU A 138 12.30 -18.83 -1.68
C GLU A 138 11.26 -17.78 -2.12
N GLN A 139 10.12 -18.23 -2.67
CA GLN A 139 9.04 -17.32 -3.07
C GLN A 139 8.41 -16.62 -1.86
N THR A 140 8.23 -17.32 -0.73
CA THR A 140 7.77 -16.73 0.54
C THR A 140 8.71 -15.63 1.00
N ARG A 141 10.02 -15.89 0.98
CA ARG A 141 11.04 -14.89 1.36
C ARG A 141 11.01 -13.66 0.45
N ARG A 142 10.88 -13.87 -0.87
CA ARG A 142 10.70 -12.76 -1.83
C ARG A 142 9.48 -11.91 -1.49
N HIS A 143 8.33 -12.54 -1.25
CA HIS A 143 7.10 -11.82 -0.95
C HIS A 143 7.22 -11.00 0.35
N ALA A 144 7.80 -11.58 1.40
CA ALA A 144 8.08 -10.86 2.62
C ALA A 144 9.05 -9.68 2.40
N ALA A 145 10.09 -9.86 1.58
CA ALA A 145 11.04 -8.80 1.26
C ALA A 145 10.39 -7.64 0.48
N VAL A 146 9.48 -7.93 -0.46
CA VAL A 146 8.71 -6.90 -1.18
C VAL A 146 7.73 -6.19 -0.25
N ALA A 147 7.05 -6.91 0.65
CA ALA A 147 6.16 -6.32 1.65
C ALA A 147 6.94 -5.38 2.61
N ALA A 148 8.13 -5.80 3.03
CA ALA A 148 9.04 -4.98 3.84
C ALA A 148 9.51 -3.73 3.09
N LEU A 149 9.93 -3.89 1.83
CA LEU A 149 10.39 -2.80 0.97
C LEU A 149 9.31 -1.72 0.80
N LEU A 150 8.07 -2.15 0.57
CA LEU A 150 6.90 -1.27 0.43
C LEU A 150 6.33 -0.80 1.77
N ARG A 151 6.96 -1.19 2.87
CA ARG A 151 6.59 -0.86 4.25
C ARG A 151 5.11 -1.11 4.51
N VAL A 152 4.64 -2.30 4.13
CA VAL A 152 3.29 -2.73 4.48
C VAL A 152 3.20 -2.78 6.01
N PRO A 153 2.31 -2.01 6.65
CA PRO A 153 2.29 -1.84 8.11
C PRO A 153 2.13 -3.14 8.89
N HIS A 154 1.29 -4.05 8.41
CA HIS A 154 1.02 -5.32 9.07
C HIS A 154 1.32 -6.50 8.14
N VAL A 155 1.98 -7.52 8.67
CA VAL A 155 2.21 -8.77 7.94
C VAL A 155 1.64 -9.94 8.74
N VAL A 156 0.83 -10.76 8.09
CA VAL A 156 0.26 -12.00 8.63
C VAL A 156 0.88 -13.16 7.89
N LEU A 157 1.38 -14.15 8.63
CA LEU A 157 1.78 -15.44 8.07
C LEU A 157 0.61 -16.42 8.24
N ALA A 158 0.03 -16.85 7.14
CA ALA A 158 -0.98 -17.91 7.13
C ALA A 158 -0.30 -19.24 6.75
N VAL A 159 -0.09 -20.11 7.74
CA VAL A 159 0.49 -21.45 7.53
C VAL A 159 -0.65 -22.37 7.09
N ASN A 160 -0.76 -22.57 5.78
CA ASN A 160 -1.87 -23.25 5.14
C ASN A 160 -1.62 -24.76 4.99
N LYS A 161 -2.69 -25.52 4.73
CA LYS A 161 -2.70 -26.98 4.54
C LYS A 161 -2.30 -27.77 5.79
N MET A 162 -2.67 -27.27 6.96
CA MET A 162 -2.47 -27.99 8.23
C MET A 162 -3.14 -29.37 8.24
N ASP A 163 -4.21 -29.56 7.46
CA ASP A 163 -4.89 -30.84 7.28
C ASP A 163 -4.01 -31.93 6.64
N LEU A 164 -2.96 -31.54 5.89
CA LEU A 164 -2.04 -32.49 5.26
C LEU A 164 -0.84 -32.87 6.14
N VAL A 165 -0.70 -32.21 7.29
CA VAL A 165 0.32 -32.49 8.31
C VAL A 165 -0.34 -32.86 9.64
N ASP A 166 -1.55 -33.43 9.56
CA ASP A 166 -2.33 -33.90 10.72
C ASP A 166 -2.48 -32.84 11.83
N TYR A 167 -2.52 -31.56 11.45
CA TYR A 167 -2.66 -30.42 12.37
C TYR A 167 -1.55 -30.33 13.44
N ASP A 168 -0.34 -30.80 13.11
CA ASP A 168 0.81 -30.88 14.03
C ASP A 168 1.33 -29.49 14.47
N GLU A 169 1.36 -29.26 15.78
CA GLU A 169 1.84 -28.01 16.41
C GLU A 169 3.34 -27.75 16.16
N ALA A 170 4.18 -28.78 16.17
CA ALA A 170 5.62 -28.64 16.00
C ALA A 170 5.97 -28.22 14.56
N VAL A 171 5.24 -28.73 13.56
CA VAL A 171 5.37 -28.28 12.17
C VAL A 171 5.03 -26.79 12.05
N PHE A 172 3.90 -26.37 12.63
CA PHE A 172 3.51 -24.96 12.64
C PHE A 172 4.56 -24.08 13.32
N ALA A 173 5.01 -24.46 14.53
CA ALA A 173 5.99 -23.71 15.30
C ALA A 173 7.31 -23.53 14.53
N SER A 174 7.80 -24.60 13.89
CA SER A 174 9.01 -24.55 13.07
C SER A 174 8.91 -23.53 11.93
N VAL A 175 7.79 -23.52 11.20
CA VAL A 175 7.56 -22.57 10.09
C VAL A 175 7.39 -21.15 10.60
N ALA A 176 6.66 -20.97 11.70
CA ALA A 176 6.43 -19.67 12.33
C ALA A 176 7.74 -19.05 12.82
N ASP A 177 8.60 -19.82 13.47
CA ASP A 177 9.90 -19.37 13.98
C ASP A 177 10.85 -18.97 12.84
N GLU A 178 10.95 -19.80 11.80
CA GLU A 178 11.79 -19.51 10.62
C GLU A 178 11.36 -18.21 9.93
N PHE A 179 10.05 -18.04 9.70
CA PHE A 179 9.54 -16.85 9.03
C PHE A 179 9.69 -15.60 9.91
N THR A 180 9.42 -15.71 11.21
CA THR A 180 9.53 -14.58 12.15
C THR A 180 10.98 -14.11 12.25
N ALA A 181 11.94 -15.03 12.29
CA ALA A 181 13.37 -14.69 12.25
C ALA A 181 13.72 -13.90 10.98
N PHE A 182 13.29 -14.39 9.81
CA PHE A 182 13.54 -13.73 8.53
C PHE A 182 12.86 -12.35 8.44
N ALA A 183 11.60 -12.23 8.86
CA ALA A 183 10.85 -10.98 8.87
C ALA A 183 11.52 -9.92 9.77
N LYS A 184 12.07 -10.33 10.90
CA LYS A 184 12.84 -9.46 11.79
C LYS A 184 14.10 -8.92 11.11
N GLU A 185 14.79 -9.73 10.33
CA GLU A 185 15.96 -9.25 9.57
C GLU A 185 15.60 -8.28 8.43
N LEU A 186 14.35 -8.30 7.95
CA LEU A 186 13.80 -7.35 6.99
C LEU A 186 13.31 -6.05 7.65
N GLY A 187 13.30 -5.99 8.99
CA GLY A 187 12.78 -4.85 9.74
C GLY A 187 11.26 -4.82 9.86
N ILE A 188 10.57 -5.96 9.68
CA ILE A 188 9.15 -6.12 9.99
C ILE A 188 9.05 -6.43 11.50
N PRO A 189 8.52 -5.51 12.33
CA PRO A 189 8.57 -5.66 13.78
C PRO A 189 7.61 -6.73 14.31
N ASP A 190 6.40 -6.80 13.74
CA ASP A 190 5.31 -7.64 14.24
C ASP A 190 4.72 -8.49 13.11
N VAL A 191 4.84 -9.82 13.25
CA VAL A 191 4.20 -10.80 12.37
C VAL A 191 3.21 -11.62 13.18
N THR A 192 1.94 -11.60 12.79
CA THR A 192 0.94 -12.51 13.36
C THR A 192 0.93 -13.81 12.58
N THR A 193 1.11 -14.95 13.24
CA THR A 193 1.11 -16.27 12.61
C THR A 193 -0.20 -17.01 12.92
N ILE A 194 -0.86 -17.52 11.88
CA ILE A 194 -2.16 -18.18 11.97
C ILE A 194 -2.08 -19.53 11.22
N PRO A 195 -2.27 -20.68 11.89
CA PRO A 195 -2.38 -21.97 11.22
C PRO A 195 -3.77 -22.09 10.61
N VAL A 196 -3.85 -22.42 9.32
CA VAL A 196 -5.11 -22.50 8.59
C VAL A 196 -5.19 -23.75 7.72
N SER A 197 -6.40 -24.18 7.43
CA SER A 197 -6.68 -25.03 6.26
C SER A 197 -7.72 -24.32 5.40
N ALA A 198 -7.26 -23.70 4.30
CA ALA A 198 -8.15 -23.03 3.36
C ALA A 198 -9.20 -24.00 2.77
N LEU A 199 -8.80 -25.25 2.54
CA LEU A 199 -9.68 -26.27 1.99
C LEU A 199 -10.73 -26.74 3.00
N ARG A 200 -10.38 -26.88 4.29
CA ARG A 200 -11.32 -27.34 5.32
C ARG A 200 -12.05 -26.21 6.06
N GLY A 201 -11.57 -24.98 5.95
CA GLY A 201 -12.12 -23.79 6.61
C GLY A 201 -11.54 -23.53 8.00
N ASP A 202 -10.66 -24.40 8.51
CA ASP A 202 -10.06 -24.28 9.84
C ASP A 202 -9.32 -22.93 10.01
N ASN A 203 -9.69 -22.16 11.04
CA ASN A 203 -9.14 -20.85 11.43
C ASN A 203 -9.22 -19.76 10.35
N VAL A 204 -10.01 -19.93 9.29
CA VAL A 204 -10.22 -18.90 8.26
C VAL A 204 -11.27 -17.89 8.71
N VAL A 205 -12.47 -18.37 9.02
CA VAL A 205 -13.59 -17.58 9.56
C VAL A 205 -13.94 -18.05 10.96
N ASP A 206 -14.12 -19.35 11.12
CA ASP A 206 -14.43 -19.97 12.40
C ASP A 206 -13.19 -20.64 13.01
N PRO A 207 -13.07 -20.69 14.35
CA PRO A 207 -12.00 -21.43 15.02
C PRO A 207 -12.03 -22.92 14.67
N SER A 208 -10.84 -23.51 14.52
CA SER A 208 -10.69 -24.94 14.25
C SER A 208 -11.06 -25.79 15.46
N ALA A 209 -11.72 -26.92 15.20
CA ALA A 209 -11.93 -27.98 16.20
C ALA A 209 -10.78 -29.01 16.25
N HIS A 210 -9.77 -28.87 15.39
CA HIS A 210 -8.65 -29.80 15.25
C HIS A 210 -7.34 -29.28 15.87
N MET A 211 -7.28 -27.98 16.17
CA MET A 211 -6.08 -27.29 16.66
C MET A 211 -6.33 -26.65 18.04
N ASP A 212 -6.73 -27.46 19.03
CA ASP A 212 -6.98 -26.99 20.41
C ASP A 212 -5.76 -26.32 21.06
N TRP A 213 -4.55 -26.62 20.55
CA TRP A 213 -3.30 -26.01 20.97
C TRP A 213 -3.16 -24.54 20.49
N TYR A 214 -3.91 -24.13 19.46
CA TYR A 214 -3.86 -22.77 18.93
C TYR A 214 -4.83 -21.84 19.68
N GLY A 215 -4.30 -20.96 20.52
CA GLY A 215 -5.09 -19.96 21.26
C GLY A 215 -5.19 -18.58 20.59
N GLY A 216 -4.75 -18.44 19.34
CA GLY A 216 -4.75 -17.16 18.60
C GLY A 216 -6.07 -16.87 17.88
N PRO A 217 -6.17 -15.71 17.20
CA PRO A 217 -7.36 -15.34 16.44
C PRO A 217 -7.49 -16.14 15.13
N THR A 218 -8.71 -16.26 14.62
CA THR A 218 -8.91 -16.65 13.21
C THR A 218 -8.40 -15.55 12.27
N LEU A 219 -8.20 -15.90 10.99
CA LEU A 219 -7.79 -14.91 9.98
C LEU A 219 -8.81 -13.77 9.88
N LEU A 220 -10.11 -14.08 9.79
CA LEU A 220 -11.14 -13.04 9.68
C LEU A 220 -11.18 -12.14 10.93
N GLU A 221 -11.13 -12.72 12.13
CA GLU A 221 -11.11 -11.94 13.37
C GLU A 221 -9.94 -10.96 13.39
N TYR A 222 -8.73 -11.41 13.04
CA TYR A 222 -7.57 -10.54 12.96
C TYR A 222 -7.77 -9.40 11.95
N LEU A 223 -8.30 -9.71 10.76
CA LEU A 223 -8.59 -8.71 9.72
C LEU A 223 -9.65 -7.69 10.19
N GLU A 224 -10.63 -8.10 11.00
CA GLU A 224 -11.62 -7.20 11.59
C GLU A 224 -11.02 -6.30 12.68
N THR A 225 -10.08 -6.81 13.50
CA THR A 225 -9.57 -6.10 14.68
C THR A 225 -8.30 -5.30 14.46
N VAL A 226 -7.52 -5.59 13.40
CA VAL A 226 -6.24 -4.91 13.16
C VAL A 226 -6.44 -3.40 13.00
N GLU A 227 -5.78 -2.61 13.83
CA GLU A 227 -5.87 -1.14 13.77
C GLU A 227 -5.15 -0.63 12.51
N THR A 228 -5.84 0.15 11.68
CA THR A 228 -5.20 0.81 10.52
C THR A 228 -5.41 2.31 10.54
N GLY A 229 -4.56 3.04 9.81
CA GLY A 229 -4.66 4.51 9.66
C GLY A 229 -3.84 5.34 10.65
N GLY A 230 -3.33 4.77 11.75
CA GLY A 230 -2.60 5.54 12.77
C GLY A 230 -1.21 6.04 12.35
N GLN A 231 -0.52 5.34 11.45
CA GLN A 231 0.88 5.65 11.09
C GLN A 231 1.02 6.99 10.37
N ASP A 232 0.12 7.29 9.43
CA ASP A 232 0.16 8.57 8.69
C ASP A 232 -0.25 9.74 9.60
N GLU A 233 -1.09 9.53 10.62
CA GLU A 233 -1.49 10.57 11.58
C GLU A 233 -0.39 10.95 12.58
N GLN A 234 0.47 10.00 12.94
CA GLN A 234 1.56 10.17 13.90
C GLN A 234 2.83 10.79 13.28
N GLY A 235 2.92 10.81 11.94
CA GLY A 235 4.04 11.39 11.21
C GLY A 235 3.99 12.93 11.10
N PRO A 236 5.05 13.55 10.56
CA PRO A 236 5.10 15.00 10.39
C PRO A 236 4.04 15.46 9.38
N ALA A 237 3.46 16.63 9.61
CA ALA A 237 2.33 17.09 8.81
C ALA A 237 2.75 17.49 7.38
N ARG A 238 2.00 17.03 6.37
CA ARG A 238 2.28 17.27 4.94
C ARG A 238 1.00 17.54 4.18
N PHE A 239 0.91 18.68 3.51
CA PHE A 239 -0.26 19.06 2.71
C PHE A 239 0.16 19.43 1.28
N PRO A 240 0.15 18.45 0.36
CA PRO A 240 0.38 18.72 -1.06
C PRO A 240 -0.80 19.49 -1.66
N VAL A 241 -0.53 20.69 -2.18
CA VAL A 241 -1.56 21.53 -2.79
C VAL A 241 -1.99 20.93 -4.12
N GLN A 242 -3.29 20.68 -4.25
CA GLN A 242 -3.90 20.12 -5.47
C GLN A 242 -4.55 21.22 -6.32
N PHE A 243 -5.12 22.23 -5.67
CA PHE A 243 -5.87 23.29 -6.34
C PHE A 243 -5.85 24.60 -5.53
N VAL A 244 -5.89 25.73 -6.23
CA VAL A 244 -5.98 27.07 -5.62
C VAL A 244 -7.37 27.63 -5.91
N LEU A 245 -8.13 27.88 -4.85
CA LEU A 245 -9.48 28.42 -4.91
C LEU A 245 -9.41 29.95 -4.84
N ARG A 246 -9.86 30.61 -5.92
CA ARG A 246 -10.03 32.06 -6.05
C ARG A 246 -11.32 32.36 -6.81
N PRO A 247 -12.46 32.53 -6.14
CA PRO A 247 -13.72 32.92 -6.76
C PRO A 247 -13.63 34.39 -7.18
N GLN A 248 -13.15 34.66 -8.40
CA GLN A 248 -12.96 36.04 -8.89
C GLN A 248 -14.29 36.74 -9.25
N SER A 249 -15.42 36.05 -9.15
CA SER A 249 -16.71 36.44 -9.74
C SER A 249 -17.75 36.90 -8.73
N ASP A 250 -17.50 36.74 -7.43
CA ASP A 250 -18.47 36.94 -6.37
C ASP A 250 -18.01 38.08 -5.46
N ASP A 251 -18.82 39.13 -5.31
CA ASP A 251 -18.47 40.32 -4.52
C ASP A 251 -18.22 39.96 -3.04
N GLU A 252 -18.82 38.86 -2.55
CA GLU A 252 -18.64 38.33 -1.20
C GLU A 252 -17.26 37.65 -1.00
N PHE A 253 -16.67 37.08 -2.06
CA PHE A 253 -15.45 36.25 -1.98
C PHE A 253 -14.25 36.84 -2.72
N ARG A 254 -14.28 38.15 -3.00
CA ARG A 254 -13.28 38.84 -3.82
C ARG A 254 -11.83 38.63 -3.36
N ASP A 255 -11.62 38.60 -2.04
CA ASP A 255 -10.31 38.42 -1.42
C ASP A 255 -10.09 36.98 -0.90
N TYR A 256 -11.01 36.06 -1.20
CA TYR A 256 -10.90 34.68 -0.73
C TYR A 256 -9.77 33.95 -1.46
N ARG A 257 -8.86 33.36 -0.67
CA ARG A 257 -7.82 32.47 -1.16
C ARG A 257 -7.75 31.22 -0.29
N GLY A 258 -8.15 30.10 -0.89
CA GLY A 258 -8.06 28.79 -0.26
C GLY A 258 -7.16 27.84 -1.05
N TYR A 259 -6.46 26.96 -0.34
CA TYR A 259 -5.60 25.94 -0.93
C TYR A 259 -6.21 24.57 -0.65
N ALA A 260 -6.76 23.95 -1.69
CA ALA A 260 -7.43 22.66 -1.57
C ALA A 260 -6.46 21.52 -1.84
N GLY A 261 -6.60 20.47 -1.04
CA GLY A 261 -5.77 19.27 -1.10
C GLY A 261 -6.26 18.22 -0.12
N GLN A 262 -5.57 17.07 -0.11
CA GLN A 262 -5.74 16.05 0.91
C GLN A 262 -4.53 16.08 1.83
N VAL A 263 -4.74 16.08 3.14
CA VAL A 263 -3.66 15.94 4.12
C VAL A 263 -2.98 14.59 3.88
N ALA A 264 -1.69 14.61 3.54
CA ALA A 264 -0.94 13.40 3.22
C ALA A 264 -0.48 12.68 4.49
N SER A 265 -0.06 13.42 5.50
CA SER A 265 0.35 12.91 6.82
C SER A 265 0.19 13.99 7.88
N GLY A 266 0.23 13.58 9.14
CA GLY A 266 0.14 14.40 10.34
C GLY A 266 -1.20 15.10 10.52
N VAL A 267 -1.18 16.14 11.35
CA VAL A 267 -2.35 16.94 11.70
C VAL A 267 -1.99 18.41 11.56
N PHE A 268 -2.87 19.17 10.90
CA PHE A 268 -2.82 20.63 10.85
C PHE A 268 -3.89 21.23 11.76
N ARG A 269 -3.58 22.32 12.43
CA ARG A 269 -4.50 23.10 13.26
C ARG A 269 -4.50 24.56 12.84
N THR A 270 -5.63 25.23 13.08
CA THR A 270 -5.70 26.69 12.96
C THR A 270 -4.69 27.32 13.92
N GLY A 271 -3.91 28.28 13.42
CA GLY A 271 -2.83 28.93 14.15
C GLY A 271 -1.45 28.28 13.97
N ASP A 272 -1.34 27.13 13.30
CA ASP A 272 -0.04 26.49 13.09
C ASP A 272 0.87 27.33 12.16
N PRO A 273 2.14 27.55 12.53
CA PRO A 273 3.12 28.17 11.65
C PRO A 273 3.57 27.17 10.57
N VAL A 274 3.46 27.59 9.31
CA VAL A 274 3.74 26.74 8.16
C VAL A 274 4.73 27.38 7.19
N VAL A 275 5.36 26.53 6.38
CA VAL A 275 6.18 26.92 5.24
C VAL A 275 5.65 26.29 3.96
N VAL A 276 5.72 27.05 2.87
CA VAL A 276 5.40 26.61 1.52
C VAL A 276 6.69 26.19 0.82
N LEU A 277 6.74 24.97 0.32
CA LEU A 277 7.87 24.41 -0.41
C LEU A 277 7.52 24.25 -1.90
N PRO A 278 8.47 24.49 -2.82
CA PRO A 278 9.90 24.72 -2.56
C PRO A 278 10.29 26.20 -2.32
N SER A 279 9.37 27.15 -2.30
CA SER A 279 9.69 28.59 -2.22
C SER A 279 10.30 29.03 -0.87
N GLY A 280 10.03 28.28 0.21
CA GLY A 280 10.46 28.62 1.57
C GLY A 280 9.64 29.73 2.23
N SER A 281 8.54 30.15 1.61
CA SER A 281 7.70 31.24 2.14
C SER A 281 6.97 30.80 3.41
N ARG A 282 7.06 31.59 4.48
CA ARG A 282 6.42 31.30 5.76
C ARG A 282 5.05 31.98 5.90
N SER A 283 4.11 31.31 6.55
CA SER A 283 2.77 31.80 6.86
C SER A 283 2.21 31.13 8.11
N THR A 284 0.95 31.41 8.43
CA THR A 284 0.19 30.76 9.51
C THR A 284 -1.15 30.28 8.95
N ILE A 285 -1.64 29.14 9.40
CA ILE A 285 -2.98 28.67 9.05
C ILE A 285 -4.01 29.57 9.74
N GLU A 286 -4.76 30.35 8.97
CA GLU A 286 -5.83 31.20 9.47
C GLU A 286 -7.14 30.42 9.65
N GLY A 287 -7.37 29.42 8.81
CA GLY A 287 -8.55 28.57 8.91
C GLY A 287 -8.45 27.31 8.06
N ILE A 288 -9.27 26.34 8.42
CA ILE A 288 -9.36 25.05 7.75
C ILE A 288 -10.84 24.80 7.46
N ASP A 289 -11.17 24.55 6.20
CA ASP A 289 -12.55 24.29 5.77
C ASP A 289 -12.67 22.87 5.20
N ARG A 290 -13.64 22.10 5.72
CA ARG A 290 -13.95 20.73 5.31
C ARG A 290 -15.41 20.66 4.91
N LEU A 291 -15.67 20.27 3.65
CA LEU A 291 -17.04 20.11 3.11
C LEU A 291 -17.97 21.32 3.38
N GLY A 292 -17.41 22.53 3.32
CA GLY A 292 -18.15 23.78 3.53
C GLY A 292 -18.29 24.22 5.00
N ALA A 293 -17.78 23.45 5.97
CA ALA A 293 -17.74 23.84 7.37
C ALA A 293 -16.30 24.16 7.80
N THR A 294 -16.13 25.24 8.56
CA THR A 294 -14.85 25.56 9.20
C THR A 294 -14.61 24.63 10.38
N VAL A 295 -13.39 24.09 10.47
CA VAL A 295 -12.93 23.17 11.52
C VAL A 295 -11.63 23.66 12.11
N ASP A 296 -11.34 23.29 13.36
CA ASP A 296 -10.10 23.71 14.05
C ASP A 296 -8.89 22.84 13.71
N ARG A 297 -9.12 21.65 13.14
CA ARG A 297 -8.08 20.68 12.81
C ARG A 297 -8.44 19.86 11.57
N ALA A 298 -7.41 19.40 10.86
CA ALA A 298 -7.50 18.40 9.81
C ALA A 298 -6.38 17.36 9.93
N GLN A 299 -6.71 16.10 9.70
CA GLN A 299 -5.77 14.97 9.84
C GLN A 299 -5.56 14.24 8.51
N ALA A 300 -4.52 13.40 8.47
CA ALA A 300 -4.16 12.58 7.31
C ALA A 300 -5.39 11.88 6.68
N GLY A 301 -5.47 11.91 5.35
CA GLY A 301 -6.59 11.35 4.58
C GLY A 301 -7.78 12.30 4.38
N GLU A 302 -7.90 13.37 5.17
CA GLU A 302 -8.99 14.33 4.98
C GLU A 302 -8.70 15.31 3.83
N SER A 303 -9.72 15.52 2.98
CA SER A 303 -9.70 16.57 1.96
C SER A 303 -10.23 17.87 2.53
N VAL A 304 -9.39 18.89 2.56
CA VAL A 304 -9.67 20.18 3.20
C VAL A 304 -9.17 21.34 2.34
N THR A 305 -9.64 22.53 2.65
CA THR A 305 -9.09 23.79 2.16
C THR A 305 -8.38 24.50 3.30
N LEU A 306 -7.09 24.80 3.12
CA LEU A 306 -6.34 25.64 4.05
C LEU A 306 -6.41 27.10 3.61
N ARG A 307 -6.64 28.00 4.55
CA ARG A 307 -6.51 29.45 4.38
C ARG A 307 -5.29 29.93 5.15
N LEU A 308 -4.45 30.75 4.51
CA LEU A 308 -3.21 31.25 5.08
C LEU A 308 -3.34 32.74 5.36
N SER A 309 -2.77 33.19 6.48
CA SER A 309 -2.88 34.58 6.95
C SER A 309 -2.09 35.60 6.12
N SER A 310 -1.21 35.14 5.23
CA SER A 310 -0.39 36.00 4.38
C SER A 310 -0.50 35.61 2.91
N ASP A 311 -0.41 36.61 2.04
CA ASP A 311 -0.42 36.44 0.58
C ASP A 311 0.88 35.85 0.05
N VAL A 312 1.08 34.56 0.30
CA VAL A 312 2.21 33.79 -0.22
C VAL A 312 1.90 33.26 -1.63
N ASP A 313 2.91 33.19 -2.49
CA ASP A 313 2.75 32.55 -3.80
C ASP A 313 2.74 31.03 -3.62
N VAL A 314 1.60 30.41 -3.94
CA VAL A 314 1.31 28.99 -3.72
C VAL A 314 0.52 28.52 -4.92
N SER A 315 0.98 27.44 -5.51
CA SER A 315 0.42 26.81 -6.70
C SER A 315 0.24 25.30 -6.52
N ARG A 316 -0.45 24.66 -7.46
CA ARG A 316 -0.51 23.19 -7.51
C ARG A 316 0.91 22.62 -7.63
N GLY A 317 1.19 21.59 -6.84
CA GLY A 317 2.52 20.97 -6.80
C GLY A 317 3.43 21.54 -5.72
N ASP A 318 2.99 22.56 -4.99
CA ASP A 318 3.67 23.02 -3.78
C ASP A 318 3.23 22.20 -2.57
N LEU A 319 4.08 22.14 -1.56
CA LEU A 319 3.85 21.41 -0.32
C LEU A 319 3.79 22.39 0.84
N ILE A 320 2.70 22.37 1.61
CA ILE A 320 2.61 23.07 2.89
C ILE A 320 3.01 22.10 3.99
N ALA A 321 3.94 22.52 4.85
CA ALA A 321 4.44 21.73 5.99
C ALA A 321 4.64 22.63 7.21
N PRO A 322 4.67 22.08 8.44
CA PRO A 322 5.06 22.82 9.64
C PRO A 322 6.44 23.45 9.45
N ALA A 323 6.60 24.70 9.89
CA ALA A 323 7.80 25.49 9.59
C ALA A 323 9.10 24.91 10.17
N GLU A 324 9.02 24.15 11.27
CA GLU A 324 10.16 23.59 11.99
C GLU A 324 10.45 22.12 11.61
N GLU A 325 9.51 21.43 10.94
CA GLU A 325 9.62 20.02 10.54
C GLU A 325 9.50 19.85 9.01
N ALA A 326 9.89 20.90 8.29
CA ALA A 326 9.80 20.97 6.85
C ALA A 326 10.84 20.04 6.18
N PRO A 327 10.46 19.25 5.17
CA PRO A 327 11.41 18.45 4.41
C PRO A 327 12.35 19.34 3.60
N VAL A 328 13.59 18.89 3.43
CA VAL A 328 14.60 19.61 2.66
C VAL A 328 14.30 19.49 1.17
N ALA A 329 14.16 20.63 0.49
CA ALA A 329 14.00 20.64 -0.97
C ALA A 329 15.35 20.34 -1.64
N THR A 330 15.40 19.29 -2.47
CA THR A 330 16.61 18.86 -3.19
C THR A 330 16.33 18.64 -4.67
N GLN A 331 17.37 18.75 -5.50
CA GLN A 331 17.32 18.32 -6.90
C GLN A 331 18.01 16.97 -7.12
N ASP A 332 18.88 16.56 -6.22
CA ASP A 332 19.53 15.26 -6.25
C ASP A 332 18.75 14.31 -5.34
N ILE A 333 18.23 13.22 -5.93
CA ILE A 333 17.39 12.26 -5.23
C ILE A 333 18.07 10.90 -5.32
N GLU A 334 18.38 10.34 -4.17
CA GLU A 334 18.76 8.94 -4.00
C GLU A 334 17.52 8.14 -3.62
N ALA A 335 17.26 7.06 -4.34
CA ALA A 335 16.04 6.31 -4.17
C ALA A 335 16.24 4.83 -4.50
N THR A 336 15.49 3.99 -3.80
CA THR A 336 15.23 2.63 -4.26
C THR A 336 14.02 2.62 -5.18
N VAL A 337 14.14 1.89 -6.28
CA VAL A 337 13.11 1.82 -7.30
C VAL A 337 12.79 0.39 -7.67
N CYS A 338 11.53 0.18 -8.06
CA CYS A 338 11.06 -1.06 -8.68
C CYS A 338 10.68 -0.74 -10.13
N HIS A 339 11.39 -1.32 -11.09
CA HIS A 339 11.10 -1.10 -12.50
C HIS A 339 9.96 -2.02 -12.97
N VAL A 340 8.94 -1.43 -13.60
CA VAL A 340 7.68 -2.12 -13.91
C VAL A 340 7.43 -2.25 -15.41
N ALA A 341 7.96 -1.33 -16.22
CA ALA A 341 7.78 -1.32 -17.66
C ALA A 341 8.76 -2.23 -18.40
N ASP A 342 8.35 -2.74 -19.55
CA ASP A 342 9.20 -3.57 -20.42
C ASP A 342 10.34 -2.78 -21.09
N LYS A 343 10.16 -1.46 -21.23
CA LYS A 343 11.20 -0.55 -21.72
C LYS A 343 12.26 -0.35 -20.63
N PRO A 344 13.53 -0.73 -20.86
CA PRO A 344 14.57 -0.66 -19.84
C PRO A 344 14.87 0.78 -19.44
N LEU A 345 15.26 0.97 -18.17
CA LEU A 345 15.73 2.26 -17.64
C LEU A 345 17.25 2.31 -17.59
N ARG A 346 17.87 3.36 -18.14
CA ARG A 346 19.33 3.50 -18.29
C ARG A 346 19.83 4.83 -17.72
N PRO A 347 21.10 4.91 -17.27
CA PRO A 347 21.76 6.18 -17.02
C PRO A 347 21.73 7.07 -18.27
N GLY A 348 21.37 8.33 -18.08
CA GLY A 348 21.18 9.32 -19.15
C GLY A 348 19.73 9.45 -19.63
N ASP A 349 18.84 8.52 -19.28
CA ASP A 349 17.44 8.59 -19.70
C ASP A 349 16.74 9.81 -19.10
N ARG A 350 15.98 10.50 -19.95
CA ARG A 350 15.11 11.61 -19.58
C ARG A 350 13.73 11.07 -19.24
N VAL A 351 13.25 11.41 -18.06
CA VAL A 351 11.98 10.95 -17.52
C VAL A 351 11.22 12.11 -16.88
N LEU A 352 9.92 11.93 -16.68
CA LEU A 352 9.12 12.78 -15.83
C LEU A 352 9.03 12.13 -14.44
N LEU A 353 9.45 12.85 -13.40
CA LEU A 353 9.29 12.42 -12.01
C LEU A 353 8.01 13.06 -11.47
N LYS A 354 7.03 12.23 -11.12
CA LYS A 354 5.79 12.64 -10.45
C LYS A 354 5.89 12.34 -8.96
N HIS A 355 5.91 13.39 -8.15
CA HIS A 355 5.91 13.33 -6.68
C HIS A 355 4.70 14.10 -6.17
N THR A 356 3.85 13.43 -5.38
CA THR A 356 2.58 14.00 -4.89
C THR A 356 1.74 14.63 -6.03
N THR A 357 1.59 15.96 -6.03
CA THR A 357 0.82 16.74 -7.01
C THR A 357 1.70 17.43 -8.05
N ARG A 358 3.02 17.28 -7.95
CA ARG A 358 4.03 17.90 -8.82
C ARG A 358 4.62 16.89 -9.81
N THR A 359 4.82 17.32 -11.05
CA THR A 359 5.57 16.56 -12.05
C THR A 359 6.69 17.44 -12.57
N VAL A 360 7.93 16.93 -12.53
CA VAL A 360 9.12 17.65 -12.99
C VAL A 360 9.91 16.79 -13.95
N LYS A 361 10.66 17.41 -14.86
CA LYS A 361 11.64 16.69 -15.68
C LYS A 361 12.78 16.20 -14.79
N ALA A 362 13.28 15.01 -15.06
CA ALA A 362 14.42 14.43 -14.39
C ALA A 362 15.30 13.66 -15.37
N ILE A 363 16.55 13.44 -14.97
CA ILE A 363 17.48 12.55 -15.66
C ILE A 363 17.97 11.49 -14.69
N VAL A 364 18.03 10.24 -15.16
CA VAL A 364 18.69 9.17 -14.42
C VAL A 364 20.18 9.42 -14.51
N ARG A 365 20.83 9.79 -13.40
CA ARG A 365 22.28 10.01 -13.40
C ARG A 365 23.02 8.69 -13.38
N GLU A 366 22.68 7.86 -12.41
CA GLU A 366 23.41 6.64 -12.10
C GLU A 366 22.47 5.57 -11.55
N ILE A 367 22.87 4.32 -11.72
CA ILE A 367 22.24 3.14 -11.11
C ILE A 367 23.36 2.43 -10.35
N PRO A 368 23.65 2.81 -9.09
CA PRO A 368 24.81 2.29 -8.37
C PRO A 368 24.77 0.78 -8.15
N TYR A 369 23.60 0.22 -7.84
CA TYR A 369 23.44 -1.22 -7.67
C TYR A 369 21.99 -1.68 -7.87
N ARG A 370 21.82 -2.92 -8.29
CA ARG A 370 20.58 -3.69 -8.22
C ARG A 370 20.59 -4.55 -6.95
N VAL A 371 19.43 -4.78 -6.35
CA VAL A 371 19.26 -5.69 -5.22
C VAL A 371 18.68 -7.00 -5.73
N ASP A 372 19.33 -8.11 -5.41
CA ASP A 372 18.74 -9.43 -5.57
C ASP A 372 17.71 -9.64 -4.45
N ILE A 373 16.44 -9.82 -4.80
CA ILE A 373 15.38 -9.94 -3.79
C ILE A 373 15.37 -11.30 -3.08
N GLN A 374 16.06 -12.31 -3.61
CA GLN A 374 16.16 -13.64 -3.02
C GLN A 374 17.26 -13.66 -1.95
N THR A 375 18.43 -13.09 -2.27
CA THR A 375 19.59 -13.11 -1.38
C THR A 375 19.79 -11.81 -0.60
N LEU A 376 19.09 -10.73 -0.99
CA LEU A 376 19.29 -9.35 -0.52
C LEU A 376 20.68 -8.78 -0.85
N GLU A 377 21.43 -9.43 -1.73
CA GLU A 377 22.77 -9.00 -2.13
C GLU A 377 22.71 -7.84 -3.13
N ARG A 378 23.70 -6.95 -3.06
CA ARG A 378 23.85 -5.80 -3.96
C ARG A 378 24.73 -6.18 -5.15
N GLN A 379 24.16 -6.09 -6.34
CA GLN A 379 24.84 -6.27 -7.63
C GLN A 379 25.22 -4.90 -8.18
N SER A 380 26.50 -4.55 -8.12
CA SER A 380 27.00 -3.23 -8.51
C SER A 380 26.87 -2.94 -10.01
N ALA A 381 26.57 -1.69 -10.34
CA ALA A 381 26.58 -1.11 -11.68
C ALA A 381 25.92 -1.98 -12.77
N PRO A 382 24.62 -2.30 -12.65
CA PRO A 382 23.91 -3.17 -13.60
C PRO A 382 23.80 -2.57 -15.01
N GLY A 383 24.03 -1.26 -15.19
CA GLY A 383 24.00 -0.58 -16.48
C GLY A 383 22.59 -0.26 -16.99
N GLU A 384 21.64 -1.17 -16.83
CA GLU A 384 20.22 -0.96 -17.12
C GLU A 384 19.32 -1.72 -16.14
N LEU A 385 18.06 -1.30 -16.02
CA LEU A 385 17.03 -2.04 -15.28
C LEU A 385 16.03 -2.66 -16.24
N HIS A 386 15.65 -3.89 -15.98
CA HIS A 386 14.60 -4.65 -16.66
C HIS A 386 13.36 -4.81 -15.76
N PRO A 387 12.20 -5.23 -16.33
CA PRO A 387 11.01 -5.52 -15.53
C PRO A 387 11.34 -6.38 -14.30
N ASN A 388 10.76 -6.02 -13.16
CA ASN A 388 10.95 -6.67 -11.86
C ASN A 388 12.28 -6.36 -11.15
N ASP A 389 13.20 -5.62 -11.79
CA ASP A 389 14.43 -5.22 -11.10
C ASP A 389 14.13 -4.20 -9.99
N ILE A 390 14.76 -4.43 -8.84
CA ILE A 390 14.77 -3.52 -7.71
C ILE A 390 16.18 -2.95 -7.59
N ALA A 391 16.33 -1.64 -7.65
CA ALA A 391 17.66 -1.03 -7.68
C ALA A 391 17.71 0.27 -6.89
N HIS A 392 18.92 0.66 -6.54
CA HIS A 392 19.18 2.01 -6.09
C HIS A 392 19.54 2.88 -7.29
N VAL A 393 19.00 4.09 -7.34
CA VAL A 393 19.23 5.06 -8.43
C VAL A 393 19.51 6.44 -7.87
N VAL A 394 20.30 7.19 -8.63
CA VAL A 394 20.55 8.60 -8.41
C VAL A 394 19.89 9.38 -9.53
N LEU A 395 18.97 10.27 -9.16
CA LEU A 395 18.20 11.09 -10.10
C LEU A 395 18.56 12.55 -9.92
N ARG A 396 18.56 13.31 -11.02
CA ARG A 396 18.61 14.78 -10.98
C ARG A 396 17.33 15.37 -11.56
N THR A 397 16.62 16.14 -10.77
CA THR A 397 15.43 16.85 -11.22
C THR A 397 15.76 18.26 -11.72
N ALA A 398 14.94 18.77 -12.65
CA ALA A 398 15.06 20.12 -13.18
C ALA A 398 14.63 21.20 -12.17
N GLN A 399 13.82 20.84 -11.16
CA GLN A 399 13.33 21.72 -10.11
C GLN A 399 13.42 21.01 -8.75
N PRO A 400 13.69 21.73 -7.65
CA PRO A 400 13.74 21.12 -6.31
C PRO A 400 12.42 20.45 -5.94
N LEU A 401 12.51 19.29 -5.31
CA LEU A 401 11.40 18.55 -4.72
C LEU A 401 11.63 18.36 -3.23
N ALA A 402 10.57 18.51 -2.45
CA ALA A 402 10.59 18.31 -1.01
C ALA A 402 10.00 16.93 -0.68
N LEU A 403 10.82 15.89 -0.84
CA LEU A 403 10.45 14.51 -0.50
C LEU A 403 10.86 14.22 0.93
N ASP A 404 10.04 13.44 1.63
CA ASP A 404 10.47 12.79 2.87
C ASP A 404 11.21 11.49 2.53
N PRO A 405 12.08 10.98 3.41
CA PRO A 405 12.49 9.59 3.33
C PRO A 405 11.25 8.69 3.33
N TYR A 406 11.20 7.68 2.45
CA TYR A 406 10.09 6.71 2.41
C TYR A 406 9.89 6.02 3.76
N ALA A 407 10.95 5.97 4.56
CA ALA A 407 10.93 5.48 5.92
C ALA A 407 10.13 6.30 6.93
N ALA A 408 10.07 7.62 6.73
CA ALA A 408 9.33 8.55 7.58
C ALA A 408 7.88 8.73 7.11
N GLY A 409 7.60 8.50 5.81
CA GLY A 409 6.25 8.58 5.27
C GLY A 409 6.14 7.98 3.86
N ARG A 410 5.22 7.02 3.68
CA ARG A 410 5.03 6.32 2.39
C ARG A 410 4.56 7.29 1.31
N ARG A 411 3.59 8.15 1.63
CA ARG A 411 2.95 9.04 0.66
C ARG A 411 3.88 10.10 0.11
N THR A 412 4.67 10.74 0.98
CA THR A 412 5.59 11.84 0.60
C THR A 412 7.01 11.37 0.31
N GLY A 413 7.35 10.11 0.59
CA GLY A 413 8.60 9.49 0.12
C GLY A 413 8.44 8.65 -1.15
N SER A 414 7.23 8.45 -1.67
CA SER A 414 7.00 7.74 -2.94
C SER A 414 6.96 8.68 -4.13
N PHE A 415 7.41 8.20 -5.29
CA PHE A 415 7.28 8.90 -6.57
C PHE A 415 7.18 7.91 -7.74
N LEU A 416 6.80 8.42 -8.91
CA LEU A 416 6.81 7.64 -10.16
C LEU A 416 7.77 8.26 -11.16
N LEU A 417 8.49 7.42 -11.91
CA LEU A 417 9.15 7.82 -13.15
C LEU A 417 8.24 7.44 -14.31
N ILE A 418 8.02 8.41 -15.18
CA ILE A 418 7.07 8.35 -16.28
C ILE A 418 7.84 8.66 -17.56
N ASP A 419 7.52 7.94 -18.63
CA ASP A 419 8.07 8.18 -19.95
C ASP A 419 7.57 9.51 -20.50
N GLU A 420 8.49 10.37 -20.96
CA GLU A 420 8.14 11.70 -21.49
C GLU A 420 7.38 11.61 -22.83
N SER A 421 7.52 10.52 -23.58
CA SER A 421 6.98 10.37 -24.93
C SER A 421 5.52 9.92 -24.97
N ASP A 422 5.13 8.99 -24.10
CA ASP A 422 3.78 8.39 -24.09
C ASP A 422 3.05 8.50 -22.74
N GLY A 423 3.72 8.98 -21.69
CA GLY A 423 3.14 9.11 -20.36
C GLY A 423 2.98 7.80 -19.60
N SER A 424 3.55 6.69 -20.08
CA SER A 424 3.54 5.40 -19.38
C SER A 424 4.38 5.44 -18.11
N THR A 425 3.96 4.70 -17.07
CA THR A 425 4.75 4.58 -15.84
C THR A 425 5.88 3.57 -16.07
N LEU A 426 7.13 4.04 -15.97
CA LEU A 426 8.31 3.21 -16.12
C LEU A 426 8.66 2.51 -14.81
N THR A 427 8.64 3.25 -13.72
CA THR A 427 9.27 2.84 -12.46
C THR A 427 8.56 3.46 -11.27
N ALA A 428 8.36 2.67 -10.20
CA ALA A 428 7.93 3.16 -8.89
C ALA A 428 9.16 3.41 -8.00
N GLY A 429 9.21 4.55 -7.30
CA GLY A 429 10.36 4.96 -6.51
C GLY A 429 10.01 5.26 -5.05
N MET A 430 10.97 4.99 -4.18
CA MET A 430 10.97 5.19 -2.74
C MET A 430 12.23 5.97 -2.38
N ALA A 431 12.07 7.20 -1.89
CA ALA A 431 13.19 8.05 -1.50
C ALA A 431 13.98 7.44 -0.34
N GLY A 432 15.30 7.37 -0.51
CA GLY A 432 16.20 6.68 0.42
C GLY A 432 16.49 5.22 0.05
N PRO A 433 17.19 4.48 0.93
CA PRO A 433 17.61 3.10 0.68
C PRO A 433 16.47 2.08 0.91
N ALA A 434 16.61 0.93 0.24
CA ALA A 434 15.64 -0.18 0.22
C ALA A 434 15.39 -0.78 1.61
N PHE A 435 16.48 -1.00 2.34
CA PHE A 435 16.53 -1.64 3.64
C PHE A 435 17.40 -0.79 4.55
N VAL A 436 17.09 -0.77 5.86
CA VAL A 436 17.96 -0.15 6.85
C VAL A 436 19.34 -0.81 6.76
N ASP A 437 20.41 -0.02 6.62
CA ASP A 437 21.75 -0.55 6.39
C ASP A 437 22.11 -1.57 7.47
N ARG A 438 22.33 -2.82 7.05
CA ARG A 438 22.94 -3.86 7.89
C ARG A 438 24.41 -3.50 8.07
N GLY A 439 24.71 -2.65 9.05
CA GLY A 439 26.06 -2.39 9.55
C GLY A 439 27.07 -1.96 8.47
N GLY A 440 26.97 -0.71 8.02
CA GLY A 440 28.11 0.03 7.50
C GLY A 440 28.55 1.03 8.57
N GLU A 441 29.84 1.02 8.93
CA GLU A 441 30.43 2.12 9.69
C GLU A 441 30.04 3.46 9.04
N PRO A 442 29.85 4.55 9.82
CA PRO A 442 29.57 5.87 9.26
C PRO A 442 30.74 6.27 8.35
N GLY A 443 30.55 6.09 7.05
CA GLY A 443 31.50 6.45 6.02
C GLY A 443 31.76 7.94 6.08
N SER A 444 32.97 8.28 6.53
CA SER A 444 33.50 9.63 6.65
C SER A 444 33.11 10.52 5.45
N THR A 445 32.37 11.58 5.75
CA THR A 445 32.32 12.77 4.90
C THR A 445 33.69 13.42 4.94
N THR A 446 34.66 12.88 4.18
CA THR A 446 35.94 13.56 4.00
C THR A 446 35.82 14.50 2.82
N GLU A 447 35.83 15.78 3.16
CA GLU A 447 36.17 16.92 2.31
C GLU A 447 37.07 16.54 1.13
N ARG A 448 36.62 16.84 -0.10
CA ARG A 448 37.52 17.29 -1.17
C ARG A 448 36.92 18.50 -1.85
N CYS A 449 37.04 19.64 -1.18
CA CYS A 449 37.35 20.87 -1.89
C CYS A 449 38.82 20.83 -2.32
N ARG A 450 39.06 20.71 -3.63
CA ARG A 450 40.10 21.44 -4.34
C ARG A 450 39.80 21.45 -5.82
#